data_AF-A0A368FWN0-F1
#
_entry.id   AF-A0A368FWN0-F1
#
_cell.length_a   1.000
_cell.length_b   1.000
_cell.length_c   1.000
_cell.angle_alpha   90.00
_cell.angle_beta   90.00
_cell.angle_gamma   90.00
#
_symmetry.space_group_name_H-M   'P 1'
#
loop_
_entity.id
_entity.type
_entity.pdbx_description
1 polymer ?
#
loop_
_entity_poly.entity_id
_entity_poly.type
_entity_poly.pdbx_seq_one_letter_code
_entity_poly.pdbx_strand_id
1 'polypeptide(L)'
;MRLAQSLATGEDVNNTYEFAVEARAAEPLRILPSQLARHALSSEFARVCRHPIDGMYIVPSACDQFTWFGLLFIRRGIYGGGIFRFNVRIPNDFPATTSLPTVKFDLFIFHPNIDPSSRRPDLTRYFPDGWKKDKHHIQNVLLVVQGR
;
A
#
# COMPACT_ATOMS: atom_id res chain seq x y z
N MET A 1 -60.53 46.75 -53.88
CA MET A 1 -60.10 45.33 -53.81
C MET A 1 -59.49 45.08 -52.44
N ARG A 2 -59.90 44.01 -51.77
CA ARG A 2 -59.64 43.69 -50.35
C ARG A 2 -58.27 43.06 -50.12
N LEU A 3 -57.72 43.32 -48.92
CA LEU A 3 -56.62 42.58 -48.27
C LEU A 3 -56.95 41.10 -48.06
N ALA A 4 -55.91 40.25 -48.04
CA ALA A 4 -55.81 39.10 -47.14
C ALA A 4 -54.34 38.70 -46.92
N GLN A 5 -53.92 38.70 -45.65
CA GLN A 5 -52.74 38.01 -45.13
C GLN A 5 -53.00 36.49 -45.12
N SER A 6 -51.98 35.66 -45.34
CA SER A 6 -52.02 34.20 -45.13
C SER A 6 -50.62 33.76 -44.67
N LEU A 7 -50.38 33.64 -43.37
CA LEU A 7 -50.54 32.47 -42.49
C LEU A 7 -49.46 31.40 -42.72
N ALA A 8 -48.54 31.38 -41.75
CA ALA A 8 -47.55 30.35 -41.54
C ALA A 8 -48.22 28.97 -41.41
N THR A 9 -47.76 28.04 -42.23
CA THR A 9 -47.87 26.59 -42.03
C THR A 9 -46.42 26.12 -42.01
N GLY A 10 -45.86 25.50 -40.98
CA GLY A 10 -46.46 24.69 -39.94
C GLY A 10 -45.96 23.25 -40.08
N GLU A 11 -44.68 23.01 -40.39
CA GLU A 11 -44.16 21.63 -40.47
C GLU A 11 -42.63 21.43 -40.40
N ASP A 12 -41.81 22.42 -39.98
CA ASP A 12 -40.34 22.25 -39.92
C ASP A 12 -39.73 22.46 -38.53
N VAL A 13 -40.49 22.21 -37.44
CA VAL A 13 -40.00 22.34 -36.06
C VAL A 13 -39.75 20.98 -35.39
N ASN A 14 -39.72 19.88 -36.16
CA ASN A 14 -39.55 18.55 -35.58
C ASN A 14 -38.12 18.02 -35.58
N ASN A 15 -37.12 18.86 -35.85
CA ASN A 15 -35.73 18.52 -35.52
C ASN A 15 -35.41 19.05 -34.12
N THR A 16 -36.13 18.51 -33.13
CA THR A 16 -35.71 18.58 -31.73
C THR A 16 -34.42 17.80 -31.62
N TYR A 17 -33.31 18.51 -31.56
CA TYR A 17 -32.00 17.97 -31.25
C TYR A 17 -32.05 17.39 -29.82
N GLU A 18 -32.40 16.11 -29.68
CA GLU A 18 -32.13 15.34 -28.47
C GLU A 18 -30.62 15.05 -28.40
N PHE A 19 -29.82 16.10 -28.14
CA PHE A 19 -28.41 15.93 -27.83
C PHE A 19 -28.21 16.00 -26.32
N ALA A 20 -27.88 14.82 -25.80
CA ALA A 20 -27.44 14.50 -24.45
C ALA A 20 -28.50 14.68 -23.35
N VAL A 21 -29.24 13.59 -23.08
CA VAL A 21 -29.64 13.28 -21.70
C VAL A 21 -28.35 13.28 -20.88
N GLU A 22 -28.26 14.29 -20.03
CA GLU A 22 -27.19 14.56 -19.08
C GLU A 22 -26.63 13.25 -18.54
N ALA A 23 -25.31 13.05 -18.70
CA ALA A 23 -24.62 11.97 -18.04
C ALA A 23 -24.93 12.11 -16.55
N ARG A 24 -25.86 11.29 -16.03
CA ARG A 24 -26.20 11.24 -14.60
C ARG A 24 -24.86 11.26 -13.87
N ALA A 25 -24.67 12.25 -13.00
CA ALA A 25 -23.43 12.44 -12.27
C ALA A 25 -22.91 11.05 -11.86
N ALA A 26 -21.78 10.64 -12.44
CA ALA A 26 -21.28 9.28 -12.28
C ALA A 26 -21.25 9.01 -10.78
N GLU A 27 -22.01 8.01 -10.33
CA GLU A 27 -22.09 7.70 -8.90
C GLU A 27 -20.65 7.60 -8.39
N PRO A 28 -20.26 8.38 -7.38
CA PRO A 28 -18.87 8.44 -6.97
C PRO A 28 -18.40 7.03 -6.63
N LEU A 29 -17.25 6.64 -7.19
CA LEU A 29 -16.70 5.30 -7.02
C LEU A 29 -16.66 4.95 -5.53
N ARG A 30 -17.50 4.00 -5.10
CA ARG A 30 -17.56 3.50 -3.73
C ARG A 30 -16.39 2.53 -3.51
N ILE A 31 -15.20 3.08 -3.24
CA ILE A 31 -14.05 2.26 -2.87
C ILE A 31 -14.12 1.93 -1.38
N LEU A 32 -14.23 0.65 -1.06
CA LEU A 32 -14.25 0.18 0.31
C LEU A 32 -12.88 0.40 0.97
N PRO A 33 -12.82 0.75 2.26
CA PRO A 33 -11.55 0.87 2.99
C PRO A 33 -10.67 -0.38 2.87
N SER A 34 -11.28 -1.58 2.84
CA SER A 34 -10.56 -2.84 2.66
C SER A 34 -9.90 -2.99 1.28
N GLN A 35 -10.49 -2.43 0.23
CA GLN A 35 -9.92 -2.41 -1.11
C GLN A 35 -8.74 -1.44 -1.17
N LEU A 36 -8.86 -0.26 -0.54
CA LEU A 36 -7.76 0.70 -0.40
C LEU A 36 -6.57 0.09 0.34
N ALA A 37 -6.82 -0.57 1.47
CA ALA A 37 -5.77 -1.24 2.24
C ALA A 37 -5.06 -2.33 1.42
N ARG A 38 -5.83 -3.20 0.74
CA ARG A 38 -5.28 -4.25 -0.14
C ARG A 38 -4.42 -3.67 -1.26
N HIS A 39 -4.91 -2.63 -1.93
CA HIS A 39 -4.18 -1.97 -3.00
C HIS A 39 -2.89 -1.32 -2.48
N ALA A 40 -2.97 -0.63 -1.34
CA ALA A 40 -1.80 0.00 -0.71
C ALA A 40 -0.73 -1.04 -0.34
N LEU A 41 -1.12 -2.15 0.30
CA LEU A 41 -0.21 -3.25 0.65
C LEU A 41 0.40 -3.91 -0.59
N SER A 42 -0.39 -4.11 -1.64
CA SER A 42 0.09 -4.66 -2.92
C SER A 42 1.10 -3.73 -3.58
N SER A 43 0.89 -2.41 -3.49
CA SER A 43 1.81 -1.39 -3.98
C SER A 43 3.14 -1.41 -3.21
N GLU A 44 3.09 -1.54 -1.88
CA GLU A 44 4.28 -1.71 -1.05
C GLU A 44 5.05 -2.98 -1.41
N PHE A 45 4.35 -4.10 -1.61
CA PHE A 45 5.00 -5.34 -2.01
C PHE A 45 5.64 -5.22 -3.41
N ALA A 46 4.94 -4.59 -4.36
CA ALA A 46 5.49 -4.30 -5.68
C ALA A 46 6.74 -3.40 -5.60
N ARG A 47 6.80 -2.46 -4.66
CA ARG A 47 7.98 -1.63 -4.41
C ARG A 47 9.18 -2.46 -3.98
N VAL A 48 8.99 -3.41 -3.05
CA VAL A 48 10.05 -4.34 -2.63
C VAL A 48 10.50 -5.23 -3.80
N CYS A 49 9.57 -5.70 -4.63
CA CYS A 49 9.91 -6.51 -5.80
C CYS A 49 10.73 -5.74 -6.85
N ARG A 50 10.41 -4.45 -7.06
CA ARG A 50 11.15 -3.57 -8.00
C ARG A 50 12.55 -3.22 -7.49
N HIS A 51 12.71 -3.11 -6.17
CA HIS A 51 13.97 -2.76 -5.53
C HIS A 51 14.30 -3.80 -4.46
N PRO A 52 14.70 -5.02 -4.88
CA PRO A 52 14.98 -6.10 -3.95
C PRO A 52 16.17 -5.76 -3.05
N ILE A 53 16.09 -6.22 -1.82
CA ILE A 53 17.14 -6.02 -0.81
C ILE A 53 18.02 -7.26 -0.82
N ASP A 54 19.32 -7.09 -1.08
CA ASP A 54 20.25 -8.22 -1.20
C ASP A 54 20.27 -9.08 0.06
N GLY A 55 20.31 -10.40 -0.14
CA GLY A 55 20.26 -11.37 0.94
C GLY A 55 18.92 -11.39 1.68
N MET A 56 17.85 -10.82 1.16
CA MET A 56 16.55 -10.90 1.81
C MET A 56 15.45 -11.35 0.85
N TYR A 57 14.66 -12.32 1.30
CA TYR A 57 13.46 -12.79 0.62
C TYR A 57 12.24 -12.42 1.44
N ILE A 58 11.19 -11.89 0.81
CA ILE A 58 9.96 -11.49 1.48
C ILE A 58 8.73 -11.85 0.67
N VAL A 59 7.67 -12.28 1.36
CA VAL A 59 6.38 -12.62 0.74
C VAL A 59 5.22 -12.27 1.68
N PRO A 60 4.15 -11.63 1.19
CA PRO A 60 2.91 -11.47 1.95
C PRO A 60 2.25 -12.82 2.24
N SER A 61 1.61 -12.95 3.40
CA SER A 61 0.81 -14.13 3.73
C SER A 61 -0.43 -14.20 2.82
N ALA A 62 -0.74 -15.42 2.35
CA ALA A 62 -1.94 -15.67 1.55
C ALA A 62 -3.24 -15.49 2.35
N CYS A 63 -3.19 -15.72 3.67
CA CYS A 63 -4.37 -15.63 4.54
C CYS A 63 -4.54 -14.25 5.18
N ASP A 64 -3.45 -13.49 5.34
CA ASP A 64 -3.46 -12.18 6.00
C ASP A 64 -2.45 -11.22 5.33
N GLN A 65 -2.94 -10.33 4.47
CA GLN A 65 -2.13 -9.34 3.76
C GLN A 65 -1.31 -8.40 4.68
N PHE A 66 -1.69 -8.28 5.95
CA PHE A 66 -0.97 -7.46 6.94
C PHE A 66 0.17 -8.22 7.61
N THR A 67 0.34 -9.50 7.32
CA THR A 67 1.45 -10.33 7.81
C THR A 67 2.34 -10.72 6.64
N TRP A 68 3.61 -10.34 6.68
CA TRP A 68 4.59 -10.76 5.68
C TRP A 68 5.63 -11.67 6.31
N PHE A 69 6.12 -12.65 5.56
CA PHE A 69 7.16 -13.58 5.97
C PHE A 69 8.47 -13.25 5.27
N GLY A 70 9.56 -13.27 6.03
CA GLY A 70 10.89 -12.92 5.55
C GLY A 70 11.96 -13.93 5.92
N LEU A 71 12.96 -14.04 5.04
CA LEU A 71 14.22 -14.74 5.28
C LEU A 71 15.37 -13.77 5.01
N LEU A 72 16.31 -13.70 5.95
CA LEU A 72 17.52 -12.90 5.85
C LEU A 72 18.75 -13.81 5.81
N PHE A 73 19.49 -13.74 4.70
CA PHE A 73 20.73 -14.44 4.41
C PHE A 73 21.91 -13.48 4.63
N ILE A 74 22.67 -13.69 5.69
CA ILE A 74 23.83 -12.86 5.99
C ILE A 74 25.06 -13.48 5.33
N ARG A 75 25.75 -12.72 4.46
CA ARG A 75 26.90 -13.23 3.69
C ARG A 75 28.26 -12.94 4.34
N ARG A 76 28.35 -11.96 5.24
CA ARG A 76 29.62 -11.44 5.80
C ARG A 76 29.45 -11.05 7.26
N GLY A 77 30.57 -10.88 7.97
CA GLY A 77 30.59 -10.50 9.39
C GLY A 77 30.33 -11.68 10.33
N ILE A 78 30.08 -11.38 11.60
CA ILE A 78 29.96 -12.37 12.67
C ILE A 78 28.75 -13.31 12.53
N TYR A 79 27.73 -12.92 11.76
CA TYR A 79 26.57 -13.76 11.43
C TYR A 79 26.66 -14.35 10.00
N GLY A 80 27.82 -14.28 9.35
CA GLY A 80 28.03 -14.80 8.00
C GLY A 80 27.65 -16.29 7.89
N GLY A 81 26.91 -16.64 6.85
CA GLY A 81 26.34 -17.97 6.64
C GLY A 81 25.00 -18.20 7.37
N GLY A 82 24.58 -17.28 8.24
CA GLY A 82 23.31 -17.35 8.95
C GLY A 82 22.10 -17.10 8.05
N ILE A 83 21.03 -17.86 8.32
CA ILE A 83 19.71 -17.68 7.70
C ILE A 83 18.71 -17.42 8.82
N PHE A 84 18.13 -16.22 8.86
CA PHE A 84 17.23 -15.79 9.91
C PHE A 84 15.82 -15.61 9.37
N ARG A 85 14.87 -16.40 9.89
CA ARG A 85 13.46 -16.22 9.58
C ARG A 85 12.83 -15.18 10.49
N PHE A 86 12.00 -14.32 9.90
CA PHE A 86 11.23 -13.33 10.63
C PHE A 86 9.87 -13.12 9.97
N ASN A 87 8.98 -12.48 10.72
CA ASN A 87 7.70 -11.98 10.21
C ASN A 87 7.60 -10.47 10.45
N VAL A 88 6.85 -9.82 9.57
CA VAL A 88 6.51 -8.40 9.64
C VAL A 88 5.00 -8.31 9.85
N ARG A 89 4.57 -7.70 10.95
CA ARG A 89 3.17 -7.38 11.20
C ARG A 89 2.91 -5.91 10.95
N ILE A 90 2.15 -5.64 9.91
CA ILE A 90 1.72 -4.31 9.51
C ILE A 90 0.45 -3.97 10.29
N PRO A 91 0.29 -2.71 10.75
CA PRO A 91 -0.93 -2.29 11.44
C PRO A 91 -2.19 -2.45 10.57
N ASN A 92 -3.30 -2.88 11.17
CA ASN A 92 -4.55 -3.16 10.43
C ASN A 92 -5.25 -1.89 9.89
N ASP A 93 -4.87 -0.72 10.41
CA ASP A 93 -5.31 0.61 9.98
C ASP A 93 -4.43 1.19 8.84
N PHE A 94 -3.50 0.41 8.29
CA PHE A 94 -2.74 0.78 7.11
C PHE A 94 -3.66 1.06 5.89
N PRO A 95 -3.41 2.11 5.09
CA PRO A 95 -2.26 3.03 5.11
C PRO A 95 -2.43 4.27 6.01
N ALA A 96 -3.52 4.41 6.74
CA ALA A 96 -3.79 5.57 7.60
C ALA A 96 -3.03 5.54 8.94
N THR A 97 -2.35 4.43 9.23
CA THR A 97 -1.62 4.22 10.49
C THR A 97 -0.53 5.25 10.76
N THR A 98 -0.31 5.53 12.04
CA THR A 98 0.82 6.29 12.58
C THR A 98 1.80 5.40 13.36
N SER A 99 1.48 4.11 13.47
CA SER A 99 2.29 3.13 14.19
C SER A 99 3.26 2.41 13.28
N LEU A 100 4.40 1.99 13.82
CA LEU A 100 5.41 1.24 13.07
C LEU A 100 4.96 -0.22 12.85
N PRO A 101 5.29 -0.81 11.68
CA PRO A 101 5.24 -2.27 11.54
C PRO A 101 6.12 -2.94 12.59
N THR A 102 5.65 -4.06 13.13
CA THR A 102 6.43 -4.87 14.07
C THR A 102 7.19 -5.94 13.32
N VAL A 103 8.48 -6.09 13.58
CA VAL A 103 9.28 -7.21 13.07
C VAL A 103 9.58 -8.16 14.21
N LYS A 104 9.45 -9.47 13.99
CA LYS A 104 9.77 -10.49 14.98
C LYS A 104 10.51 -11.65 14.34
N PHE A 105 11.66 -12.00 14.91
CA PHE A 105 12.43 -13.16 14.51
C PHE A 105 11.88 -14.45 15.13
N ASP A 106 11.96 -15.54 14.37
CA ASP A 106 11.50 -16.85 14.80
C ASP A 106 12.44 -17.44 15.87
N LEU A 107 13.74 -17.23 15.71
CA LEU A 107 14.76 -17.75 16.61
C LEU A 107 15.28 -16.66 17.53
N PHE A 108 15.89 -17.08 18.64
CA PHE A 108 16.68 -16.20 19.48
C PHE A 108 17.95 -15.80 18.71
N ILE A 109 18.20 -14.50 18.61
CA ILE A 109 19.38 -13.94 17.93
C ILE A 109 20.07 -13.03 18.92
N PHE A 110 21.33 -13.36 19.25
CA PHE A 110 22.16 -12.49 20.07
C PHE A 110 22.69 -11.36 19.19
N HIS A 111 22.01 -10.20 19.14
CA HIS A 111 22.39 -9.03 18.37
C HIS A 111 22.10 -7.74 19.15
N PRO A 112 22.96 -6.71 19.15
CA PRO A 112 22.78 -5.50 19.97
C PRO A 112 21.45 -4.76 19.72
N ASN A 113 20.98 -4.77 18.48
CA ASN A 113 19.72 -4.13 18.08
C ASN A 113 18.48 -5.03 18.21
N ILE A 114 18.61 -6.28 18.67
CA ILE A 114 17.49 -7.21 18.81
C ILE A 114 17.31 -7.52 20.29
N ASP A 115 16.12 -7.26 20.82
CA ASP A 115 15.81 -7.62 22.19
C ASP A 115 15.77 -9.15 22.35
N PRO A 116 16.60 -9.74 23.24
CA PRO A 116 16.70 -11.19 23.42
C PRO A 116 15.38 -11.85 23.83
N SER A 117 14.53 -11.15 24.58
CA SER A 117 13.29 -11.70 25.14
C SER A 117 12.13 -11.69 24.14
N SER A 118 11.91 -10.56 23.47
CA SER A 118 10.82 -10.35 22.53
C SER A 118 11.17 -10.82 21.11
N ARG A 119 12.48 -10.97 20.80
CA ARG A 119 13.03 -11.25 19.46
C ARG A 119 12.66 -10.18 18.43
N ARG A 120 12.53 -8.94 18.88
CA ARG A 120 12.16 -7.80 18.03
C ARG A 120 13.35 -6.85 17.88
N PRO A 121 13.64 -6.38 16.67
CA PRO A 121 14.60 -5.31 16.48
C PRO A 121 14.02 -3.97 16.97
N ASP A 122 14.87 -3.10 17.51
CA ASP A 122 14.48 -1.75 17.91
C ASP A 122 14.42 -0.82 16.68
N LEU A 123 13.20 -0.59 16.20
CA LEU A 123 12.95 0.30 15.06
C LEU A 123 12.89 1.77 15.47
N THR A 124 12.68 2.09 16.75
CA THR A 124 12.43 3.48 17.19
C THR A 124 13.62 4.39 16.92
N ARG A 125 14.85 3.84 16.96
CA ARG A 125 16.09 4.55 16.62
C ARG A 125 16.13 5.08 15.18
N TYR A 126 15.49 4.36 14.27
CA TYR A 126 15.47 4.69 12.83
C TYR A 126 14.23 5.52 12.45
N PHE A 127 13.21 5.52 13.31
CA PHE A 127 11.95 6.26 13.13
C PHE A 127 11.62 7.06 14.40
N PRO A 128 12.42 8.08 14.75
CA PRO A 128 12.29 8.80 16.03
C PRO A 128 10.96 9.54 16.15
N ASP A 129 10.43 10.05 15.04
CA ASP A 129 9.13 10.74 14.98
C ASP A 129 7.95 9.78 14.72
N GLY A 130 8.16 8.47 14.85
CA GLY A 130 7.17 7.45 14.50
C GLY A 130 6.97 7.24 12.99
N TRP A 131 5.88 6.55 12.63
CA TRP A 131 5.58 6.25 11.24
C TRP A 131 4.93 7.43 10.52
N LYS A 132 5.46 7.80 9.35
CA LYS A 132 4.96 8.89 8.50
C LYS A 132 4.62 8.32 7.13
N LYS A 133 3.34 8.12 6.83
CA LYS A 133 2.87 7.48 5.58
C LYS A 133 3.40 8.14 4.29
N ASP A 134 3.68 9.44 4.33
CA ASP A 134 4.16 10.19 3.15
C ASP A 134 5.68 10.08 2.95
N LYS A 135 6.41 9.55 3.94
CA LYS A 135 7.88 9.44 3.94
C LYS A 135 8.38 8.01 4.06
N HIS A 136 7.64 7.15 4.76
CA HIS A 136 8.08 5.81 5.13
C HIS A 136 7.30 4.76 4.36
N HIS A 137 8.05 3.78 3.88
CA HIS A 137 7.54 2.57 3.22
C HIS A 137 7.94 1.34 4.04
N ILE A 138 7.26 0.22 3.83
CA ILE A 138 7.58 -1.05 4.49
C ILE A 138 9.02 -1.43 4.16
N GLN A 139 9.47 -1.14 2.93
CA GLN A 139 10.85 -1.31 2.51
C GLN A 139 11.87 -0.64 3.45
N ASN A 140 11.57 0.55 4.01
CA ASN A 140 12.46 1.24 4.93
C ASN A 140 12.68 0.40 6.20
N VAL A 141 11.62 -0.21 6.73
CA VAL A 141 11.71 -1.11 7.89
C VAL A 141 12.58 -2.32 7.55
N LEU A 142 12.45 -2.86 6.35
CA LEU A 142 13.23 -4.01 5.91
C LEU A 142 14.73 -3.69 5.75
N LEU A 143 15.07 -2.48 5.30
CA LEU A 143 16.45 -2.01 5.23
C LEU A 143 17.09 -1.90 6.62
N VAL A 144 16.32 -1.44 7.62
CA VAL A 144 16.76 -1.41 9.02
C VAL A 144 17.05 -2.83 9.53
N VAL A 145 16.17 -3.79 9.21
CA VAL A 145 16.33 -5.20 9.60
C VAL A 145 17.57 -5.84 8.97
N GLN A 146 17.93 -5.45 7.74
CA GLN A 146 19.14 -5.93 7.07
C GLN A 146 20.43 -5.52 7.81
N GLY A 147 20.41 -4.43 8.58
CA GLY A 147 21.57 -3.94 9.33
C GLY A 147 22.56 -3.13 8.50
N ARG A 148 22.07 -2.32 7.56
CA ARG A 148 22.87 -1.25 6.94
C ARG A 148 22.89 0.03 7.77
#